data_AF-A0AA40B451-F1
#
_entry.id   AF-A0AA40B451-F1
#
_cell.length_a   1.000
_cell.length_b   1.000
_cell.length_c   1.000
_cell.angle_alpha   90.00
_cell.angle_beta   90.00
_cell.angle_gamma   90.00
#
_symmetry.space_group_name_H-M   'P 1'
#
loop_
_entity.id
_entity.type
_entity.pdbx_description
1 polymer ?
#
loop_
_entity_poly.entity_id
_entity_poly.type
_entity_poly.pdbx_seq_one_letter_code
_entity_poly.pdbx_strand_id
1 'polypeptide(L)'
;DVHIASLAFIVTGLLYRFAHEQLEARLPKWTHFPQTLRDRMAVEMACIPVRLGLIVFTLPSVLAAFSPAAANWSAADTRNALVACALMTGAYLFDLIIYREDMLSVLHHMMGPALLVWTRTCFSSFTAADALVSRSLMMFVFFGAATGGIAATSGVFLLRVGKKYLARRRLYGCFALCVACLTVTTVLSCYVNVLYFLHTWDEAFAYFGWFAPLPVLWESFECYLQWRWLLRFYELE
;
A
#
# COMPACT_ATOMS: atom_id res chain seq x y z
N ASP A 1 0.85 -1.13 -19.24
CA ASP A 1 1.44 -0.72 -17.95
C ASP A 1 1.87 0.72 -17.95
N VAL A 2 2.79 1.15 -18.81
CA VAL A 2 3.20 2.57 -18.91
C VAL A 2 2.00 3.49 -19.00
N HIS A 3 1.04 3.22 -19.88
CA HIS A 3 -0.20 4.01 -19.96
C HIS A 3 -1.01 4.05 -18.66
N ILE A 4 -1.09 2.93 -17.92
CA ILE A 4 -1.82 2.86 -16.64
C ILE A 4 -1.06 3.64 -15.57
N ALA A 5 0.26 3.48 -15.49
CA ALA A 5 1.11 4.21 -14.56
C ALA A 5 1.08 5.73 -14.85
N SER A 6 1.19 6.14 -16.12
CA SER A 6 1.07 7.54 -16.53
C SER A 6 -0.31 8.11 -16.22
N LEU A 7 -1.38 7.36 -16.47
CA LEU A 7 -2.73 7.78 -16.12
C LEU A 7 -2.88 7.94 -14.60
N ALA A 8 -2.42 6.96 -13.82
CA ALA A 8 -2.44 7.02 -12.36
C ALA A 8 -1.65 8.21 -11.83
N PHE A 9 -0.48 8.49 -12.41
CA PHE A 9 0.33 9.67 -12.07
C PHE A 9 -0.42 10.98 -12.35
N ILE A 10 -0.98 11.13 -13.56
CA ILE A 10 -1.71 12.34 -13.98
C ILE A 10 -2.96 12.54 -13.11
N VAL A 11 -3.77 11.49 -12.93
CA VAL A 11 -4.99 11.54 -12.14
C VAL A 11 -4.68 11.85 -10.67
N THR A 12 -3.64 11.22 -10.10
CA THR A 12 -3.19 11.56 -8.74
C THR A 12 -2.77 13.02 -8.64
N GLY A 13 -2.07 13.56 -9.65
CA GLY A 13 -1.69 14.97 -9.67
C GLY A 13 -2.87 15.94 -9.79
N LEU A 14 -3.89 15.61 -10.58
CA LEU A 14 -5.13 16.40 -10.67
C LEU A 14 -5.90 16.35 -9.35
N LEU A 15 -6.05 15.17 -8.76
CA LEU A 15 -6.71 14.97 -7.48
C LEU A 15 -5.95 15.63 -6.32
N TYR A 16 -4.62 15.70 -6.39
CA TYR A 16 -3.79 16.41 -5.43
C TYR A 16 -4.11 17.91 -5.43
N ARG A 17 -4.17 18.54 -6.61
CA ARG A 17 -4.54 19.95 -6.75
C ARG A 17 -5.95 20.20 -6.23
N PHE A 18 -6.89 19.35 -6.65
CA PHE A 18 -8.26 19.42 -6.18
C PHE A 18 -8.37 19.26 -4.66
N ALA A 19 -7.66 18.30 -4.07
CA ALA A 19 -7.64 18.09 -2.63
C ALA A 19 -7.06 19.30 -1.89
N HIS A 20 -5.99 19.90 -2.40
CA HIS A 20 -5.44 21.15 -1.88
C HIS A 20 -6.47 22.27 -1.85
N GLU A 21 -7.11 22.53 -2.99
CA GLU A 21 -8.14 23.58 -3.12
C GLU A 21 -9.31 23.33 -2.16
N GLN A 22 -9.78 22.08 -2.06
CA GLN A 22 -10.87 21.74 -1.14
C GLN A 22 -10.47 21.89 0.33
N LEU A 23 -9.25 21.49 0.71
CA LEU A 23 -8.77 21.64 2.08
C LEU A 23 -8.59 23.12 2.45
N GLU A 24 -8.04 23.92 1.53
CA GLU A 24 -7.87 25.37 1.74
C GLU A 24 -9.21 26.09 1.84
N ALA A 25 -10.18 25.75 0.99
CA ALA A 25 -11.51 26.35 1.01
C ALA A 25 -12.33 25.96 2.24
N ARG A 26 -12.16 24.74 2.77
CA ARG A 26 -13.05 24.18 3.81
C ARG A 26 -12.46 24.17 5.22
N LEU A 27 -11.13 24.21 5.38
CA LEU A 27 -10.49 24.16 6.69
C LEU A 27 -9.95 25.52 7.12
N PRO A 28 -10.56 26.17 8.14
CA PRO A 28 -10.06 27.43 8.68
C PRO A 28 -8.61 27.27 9.15
N LYS A 29 -7.74 28.21 8.80
CA LYS A 29 -6.31 28.20 9.16
C LYS A 29 -5.51 27.02 8.56
N TRP A 30 -5.96 26.45 7.44
CA TRP A 30 -5.18 25.46 6.69
C TRP A 30 -3.74 25.94 6.44
N THR A 31 -3.59 27.21 6.05
CA THR A 31 -2.31 27.86 5.79
C THR A 31 -1.36 27.96 6.99
N HIS A 32 -1.82 27.73 8.21
CA HIS A 32 -0.97 27.71 9.41
C HIS A 32 -0.27 26.36 9.61
N PHE A 33 -0.64 25.32 8.88
CA PHE A 33 0.08 24.05 8.91
C PHE A 33 1.33 24.12 8.02
N PRO A 34 2.43 23.44 8.40
CA PRO A 34 3.63 23.36 7.57
C PRO A 34 3.30 22.88 6.15
N GLN A 35 3.97 23.45 5.14
CA GLN A 35 3.77 23.08 3.74
C GLN A 35 3.88 21.55 3.54
N THR A 36 4.90 20.94 4.13
CA THR A 36 5.14 19.49 4.07
C THR A 36 3.96 18.66 4.57
N LEU A 37 3.30 19.09 5.65
CA LEU A 37 2.10 18.43 6.17
C LEU A 37 0.90 18.63 5.23
N ARG A 38 0.74 19.84 4.68
CA ARG A 38 -0.35 20.15 3.76
C ARG A 38 -0.27 19.30 2.49
N ASP A 39 0.91 19.28 1.88
CA ASP A 39 1.17 18.49 0.67
C ASP A 39 0.96 17.01 0.95
N ARG A 40 1.47 16.51 2.10
CA ARG A 40 1.28 15.12 2.48
C ARG A 40 -0.20 14.75 2.57
N MET A 41 -1.02 15.54 3.26
CA MET A 41 -2.45 15.24 3.41
C MET A 41 -3.20 15.30 2.07
N ALA A 42 -2.85 16.23 1.19
CA ALA A 42 -3.48 16.32 -0.12
C ALA A 42 -3.10 15.15 -1.03
N VAL A 43 -1.84 14.72 -1.05
CA VAL A 43 -1.41 13.53 -1.81
C VAL A 43 -2.13 12.29 -1.31
N GLU A 44 -2.17 12.14 0.00
CA GLU A 44 -2.81 11.02 0.66
C GLU A 44 -4.31 10.90 0.32
N MET A 45 -5.02 12.03 0.26
CA MET A 45 -6.39 12.08 -0.25
C MET A 45 -6.46 11.75 -1.75
N ALA A 46 -5.54 12.27 -2.54
CA ALA A 46 -5.46 12.02 -3.98
C ALA A 46 -5.19 10.55 -4.33
N CYS A 47 -4.50 9.81 -3.44
CA CYS A 47 -4.23 8.39 -3.60
C CYS A 47 -5.41 7.48 -3.23
N ILE A 48 -6.51 7.99 -2.67
CA ILE A 48 -7.67 7.16 -2.26
C ILE A 48 -8.21 6.31 -3.42
N PRO A 49 -8.48 6.86 -4.62
CA PRO A 49 -9.00 6.05 -5.73
C PRO A 49 -8.00 4.98 -6.17
N VAL A 50 -6.70 5.28 -6.12
CA VAL A 50 -5.65 4.30 -6.43
C VAL A 50 -5.71 3.16 -5.42
N ARG A 51 -5.77 3.45 -4.12
CA ARG A 51 -5.86 2.43 -3.06
C ARG A 51 -7.11 1.55 -3.20
N LEU A 52 -8.25 2.13 -3.58
CA LEU A 52 -9.45 1.35 -3.90
C LEU A 52 -9.21 0.43 -5.11
N GLY A 53 -8.56 0.93 -6.16
CA GLY A 53 -8.12 0.12 -7.29
C GLY A 53 -7.22 -1.02 -6.86
N LEU A 54 -6.22 -0.76 -6.00
CA LEU A 54 -5.33 -1.79 -5.46
C LEU A 54 -6.14 -2.87 -4.74
N ILE A 55 -7.09 -2.52 -3.86
CA ILE A 55 -7.98 -3.49 -3.20
C ILE A 55 -8.68 -4.36 -4.24
N VAL A 56 -9.32 -3.75 -5.24
CA VAL A 56 -10.10 -4.47 -6.27
C VAL A 56 -9.23 -5.44 -7.06
N PHE A 57 -8.04 -5.03 -7.48
CA PHE A 57 -7.18 -5.85 -8.33
C PHE A 57 -6.37 -6.89 -7.55
N THR A 58 -6.09 -6.68 -6.27
CA THR A 58 -5.27 -7.61 -5.47
C THR A 58 -6.09 -8.59 -4.65
N LEU A 59 -7.31 -8.22 -4.22
CA LEU A 59 -8.18 -9.07 -3.39
C LEU A 59 -8.39 -10.49 -3.94
N PRO A 60 -8.63 -10.71 -5.25
CA PRO A 60 -8.78 -12.07 -5.78
C PRO A 60 -7.56 -12.95 -5.51
N SER A 61 -6.35 -12.42 -5.69
CA SER A 61 -5.10 -13.15 -5.45
C SER A 61 -4.90 -13.47 -3.96
N VAL A 62 -5.31 -12.57 -3.06
CA VAL A 62 -5.26 -12.78 -1.61
C VAL A 62 -6.25 -13.88 -1.18
N LEU A 63 -7.49 -13.82 -1.67
CA LEU A 63 -8.51 -14.83 -1.34
C LEU A 63 -8.16 -16.23 -1.90
N ALA A 64 -7.51 -16.28 -3.06
CA ALA A 64 -7.12 -17.52 -3.70
C ALA A 64 -5.88 -18.18 -3.07
N ALA A 65 -5.13 -17.48 -2.21
CA ALA A 65 -3.78 -17.89 -1.82
C ALA A 65 -3.67 -19.25 -1.12
N PHE A 66 -4.66 -19.62 -0.30
CA PHE A 66 -4.72 -20.93 0.36
C PHE A 66 -5.76 -21.87 -0.26
N SER A 67 -6.34 -21.47 -1.39
CA SER A 67 -7.33 -22.30 -2.08
C SER A 67 -6.63 -23.38 -2.92
N PRO A 68 -7.26 -24.54 -3.17
CA PRO A 68 -6.77 -25.51 -4.16
C PRO A 68 -6.59 -24.90 -5.56
N ALA A 69 -7.32 -23.82 -5.87
CA ALA A 69 -7.16 -23.05 -7.10
C ALA A 69 -5.89 -22.17 -7.12
N ALA A 70 -5.13 -22.07 -6.01
CA ALA A 70 -3.83 -21.41 -5.97
C ALA A 70 -2.82 -22.05 -6.94
N ALA A 71 -2.98 -23.33 -7.27
CA ALA A 71 -2.16 -23.99 -8.28
C ALA A 71 -2.42 -23.46 -9.72
N ASN A 72 -3.60 -22.88 -9.97
CA ASN A 72 -4.04 -22.44 -11.29
C ASN A 72 -3.98 -20.92 -11.42
N TRP A 73 -2.77 -20.36 -11.55
CA TRP A 73 -2.63 -18.95 -11.88
C TRP A 73 -3.11 -18.67 -13.30
N SER A 74 -4.07 -17.76 -13.45
CA SER A 74 -4.73 -17.47 -14.71
C SER A 74 -4.17 -16.20 -15.38
N ALA A 75 -4.48 -16.04 -16.67
CA ALA A 75 -4.21 -14.77 -17.37
C ALA A 75 -4.93 -13.56 -16.73
N ALA A 76 -6.06 -13.79 -16.06
CA ALA A 76 -6.77 -12.76 -15.33
C ALA A 76 -5.99 -12.32 -14.07
N ASP A 77 -5.36 -13.26 -13.37
CA ASP A 77 -4.50 -12.96 -12.21
C ASP A 77 -3.28 -12.13 -12.64
N THR A 78 -2.63 -12.53 -13.75
CA THR A 78 -1.55 -11.75 -14.37
C THR A 78 -1.98 -10.32 -14.68
N ARG A 79 -3.13 -10.17 -15.36
CA ARG A 79 -3.66 -8.85 -15.71
C ARG A 79 -3.90 -8.01 -14.46
N ASN A 80 -4.55 -8.57 -13.46
CA ASN A 80 -4.90 -7.84 -12.25
C ASN A 80 -3.63 -7.42 -11.47
N ALA A 81 -2.65 -8.30 -11.34
CA ALA A 81 -1.37 -7.99 -10.70
C ALA A 81 -0.62 -6.86 -11.42
N LEU A 82 -0.53 -6.93 -12.76
CA LEU A 82 0.10 -5.88 -13.56
C LEU A 82 -0.63 -4.53 -13.45
N VAL A 83 -1.96 -4.55 -13.43
CA VAL A 83 -2.77 -3.34 -13.24
C VAL A 83 -2.52 -2.75 -11.84
N ALA A 84 -2.54 -3.56 -10.79
CA ALA A 84 -2.27 -3.13 -9.43
C ALA A 84 -0.87 -2.51 -9.29
N CYS A 85 0.17 -3.20 -9.77
CA CYS A 85 1.55 -2.69 -9.75
C CYS A 85 1.69 -1.39 -10.55
N ALA A 86 1.04 -1.28 -11.72
CA ALA A 86 1.10 -0.07 -12.53
C ALA A 86 0.37 1.11 -11.89
N LEU A 87 -0.80 0.89 -11.28
CA LEU A 87 -1.54 1.91 -10.52
C LEU A 87 -0.69 2.41 -9.34
N MET A 88 -0.13 1.49 -8.55
CA MET A 88 0.75 1.81 -7.42
C MET A 88 1.98 2.60 -7.88
N THR A 89 2.64 2.15 -8.97
CA THR A 89 3.80 2.82 -9.56
C THR A 89 3.49 4.28 -9.89
N GLY A 90 2.42 4.54 -10.64
CA GLY A 90 2.07 5.90 -11.05
C GLY A 90 1.79 6.83 -9.86
N ALA A 91 1.01 6.35 -8.89
CA ALA A 91 0.67 7.14 -7.71
C ALA A 91 1.88 7.38 -6.81
N TYR A 92 2.73 6.38 -6.59
CA TYR A 92 3.91 6.48 -5.74
C TYR A 92 4.98 7.37 -6.38
N LEU A 93 5.16 7.32 -7.71
CA LEU A 93 6.02 8.25 -8.42
C LEU A 93 5.58 9.70 -8.26
N PHE A 94 4.27 9.97 -8.29
CA PHE A 94 3.76 11.32 -7.99
C PHE A 94 4.04 11.72 -6.55
N ASP A 95 3.77 10.82 -5.60
CA ASP A 95 4.01 11.05 -4.18
C ASP A 95 5.49 11.31 -3.86
N LEU A 96 6.41 10.68 -4.59
CA LEU A 96 7.86 10.90 -4.47
C LEU A 96 8.34 12.27 -4.98
N ILE A 97 7.58 12.93 -5.85
CA ILE A 97 7.87 14.31 -6.28
C ILE A 97 7.57 15.28 -5.13
N ILE A 98 6.62 14.93 -4.25
CA ILE A 98 6.37 15.69 -3.04
C ILE A 98 7.46 15.35 -2.04
N TYR A 99 8.20 16.38 -1.61
CA TYR A 99 9.42 16.25 -0.82
C TYR A 99 9.28 15.28 0.37
N ARG A 100 10.21 14.33 0.46
CA ARG A 100 10.33 13.34 1.54
C ARG A 100 11.63 13.55 2.29
N GLU A 101 11.52 13.78 3.59
CA GLU A 101 12.69 13.87 4.49
C GLU A 101 13.20 12.49 4.94
N ASP A 102 12.36 11.44 4.84
CA ASP A 102 12.63 10.11 5.42
C ASP A 102 13.04 9.07 4.36
N MET A 103 14.25 8.52 4.50
CA MET A 103 14.80 7.47 3.64
C MET A 103 13.90 6.22 3.59
N LEU A 104 13.33 5.81 4.73
CA LEU A 104 12.45 4.64 4.78
C LEU A 104 11.18 4.86 3.96
N SER A 105 10.65 6.08 4.00
CA SER A 105 9.53 6.47 3.16
C SER A 105 9.89 6.50 1.68
N VAL A 106 11.08 6.94 1.30
CA VAL A 106 11.52 6.92 -0.12
C VAL A 106 11.61 5.46 -0.60
N LEU A 107 12.25 4.60 0.19
CA LEU A 107 12.35 3.17 -0.11
C LEU A 107 10.97 2.52 -0.27
N HIS A 108 10.02 2.81 0.64
CA HIS A 108 8.64 2.30 0.55
C HIS A 108 7.95 2.69 -0.76
N HIS A 109 8.14 3.92 -1.25
CA HIS A 109 7.44 4.36 -2.46
C HIS A 109 8.18 3.94 -3.75
N MET A 110 9.48 3.61 -3.68
CA MET A 110 10.22 2.95 -4.77
C MET A 110 9.73 1.52 -5.02
N MET A 111 8.99 0.93 -4.09
CA MET A 111 8.44 -0.42 -4.22
C MET A 111 7.43 -0.54 -5.35
N GLY A 112 6.69 0.53 -5.67
CA GLY A 112 5.79 0.57 -6.83
C GLY A 112 6.50 0.18 -8.13
N PRO A 113 7.43 1.02 -8.62
CA PRO A 113 8.23 0.73 -9.80
C PRO A 113 8.97 -0.62 -9.73
N ALA A 114 9.59 -0.94 -8.60
CA ALA A 114 10.35 -2.18 -8.43
C ALA A 114 9.47 -3.42 -8.61
N LEU A 115 8.28 -3.42 -8.01
CA LEU A 115 7.33 -4.52 -8.14
C LEU A 115 6.78 -4.62 -9.56
N LEU A 116 6.48 -3.50 -10.22
CA LEU A 116 6.05 -3.54 -11.62
C LEU A 116 7.11 -4.18 -12.53
N VAL A 117 8.38 -3.83 -12.36
CA VAL A 117 9.49 -4.43 -13.10
C VAL A 117 9.60 -5.92 -12.79
N TRP A 118 9.65 -6.28 -11.50
CA TRP A 118 9.73 -7.67 -11.05
C TRP A 118 8.61 -8.53 -11.64
N THR A 119 7.36 -8.08 -11.46
CA THR A 119 6.17 -8.74 -11.98
C THR A 119 6.29 -8.91 -13.50
N ARG A 120 6.73 -7.89 -14.25
CA ARG A 120 6.93 -8.00 -15.70
C ARG A 120 8.03 -8.98 -16.10
N THR A 121 9.14 -9.02 -15.38
CA THR A 121 10.24 -9.95 -15.68
C THR A 121 9.82 -11.40 -15.47
N CYS A 122 9.07 -11.69 -14.40
CA CYS A 122 8.53 -13.03 -14.11
C CYS A 122 7.50 -13.50 -15.14
N PHE A 123 6.75 -12.58 -15.78
CA PHE A 123 5.72 -12.94 -16.76
C PHE A 123 6.21 -13.23 -18.18
N SER A 124 7.49 -12.99 -18.50
CA SER A 124 8.02 -13.29 -19.84
C SER A 124 8.22 -14.81 -20.09
N SER A 125 8.28 -15.61 -19.04
CA SER A 125 8.31 -17.09 -19.08
C SER A 125 7.62 -17.66 -17.82
N PHE A 126 6.29 -17.60 -17.80
CA PHE A 126 5.56 -17.80 -16.55
C PHE A 126 5.54 -19.26 -16.08
N THR A 127 6.11 -19.52 -14.90
CA THR A 127 6.10 -20.84 -14.24
C THR A 127 5.14 -20.86 -13.05
N ALA A 128 4.84 -22.06 -12.55
CA ALA A 128 4.05 -22.21 -11.32
C ALA A 128 4.70 -21.55 -10.09
N ALA A 129 6.03 -21.43 -10.05
CA ALA A 129 6.74 -20.77 -8.96
C ALA A 129 6.63 -19.23 -9.01
N ASP A 130 6.59 -18.64 -10.21
CA ASP A 130 6.35 -17.20 -10.40
C ASP A 130 4.98 -16.78 -9.85
N ALA A 131 3.99 -17.67 -9.95
CA ALA A 131 2.67 -17.47 -9.38
C ALA A 131 2.69 -17.38 -7.85
N LEU A 132 3.58 -18.13 -7.18
CA LEU A 132 3.67 -18.13 -5.73
C LEU A 132 4.19 -16.79 -5.22
N VAL A 133 5.33 -16.34 -5.75
CA VAL A 133 5.88 -15.03 -5.40
C VAL A 133 4.92 -13.91 -5.79
N SER A 134 4.27 -14.00 -6.96
CA SER A 134 3.28 -12.99 -7.37
C SER A 134 2.12 -12.87 -6.38
N ARG A 135 1.63 -13.96 -5.78
CA ARG A 135 0.60 -13.88 -4.74
C ARG A 135 1.09 -13.20 -3.47
N SER A 136 2.30 -13.54 -3.00
CA SER A 136 2.90 -12.85 -1.85
C SER A 136 3.04 -11.35 -2.11
N LEU A 137 3.48 -10.96 -3.30
CA LEU A 137 3.54 -9.55 -3.69
C LEU A 137 2.15 -8.88 -3.76
N MET A 138 1.10 -9.60 -4.16
CA MET A 138 -0.26 -9.05 -4.14
C MET A 138 -0.81 -8.91 -2.72
N MET A 139 -0.47 -9.82 -1.80
CA MET A 139 -0.77 -9.65 -0.37
C MET A 139 -0.07 -8.43 0.21
N PHE A 140 1.22 -8.23 -0.12
CA PHE A 140 1.96 -7.03 0.23
C PHE A 140 1.19 -5.76 -0.17
N VAL A 141 0.80 -5.67 -1.46
CA VAL A 141 0.09 -4.49 -1.98
C VAL A 141 -1.28 -4.31 -1.30
N PHE A 142 -2.00 -5.39 -1.05
CA PHE A 142 -3.32 -5.36 -0.42
C PHE A 142 -3.27 -4.88 1.04
N PHE A 143 -2.41 -5.49 1.85
CA PHE A 143 -2.33 -5.18 3.28
C PHE A 143 -1.50 -3.92 3.55
N GLY A 144 -0.35 -3.77 2.90
CA GLY A 144 0.54 -2.61 3.01
C GLY A 144 0.00 -1.37 2.33
N ALA A 145 0.18 -1.32 1.01
CA ALA A 145 -0.05 -0.12 0.21
C ALA A 145 -1.52 0.33 0.19
N ALA A 146 -2.46 -0.61 0.26
CA ALA A 146 -3.88 -0.32 0.17
C ALA A 146 -4.54 -0.15 1.55
N THR A 147 -4.91 -1.24 2.23
CA THR A 147 -5.72 -1.16 3.46
C THR A 147 -4.96 -0.50 4.62
N GLY A 148 -3.71 -0.88 4.85
CA GLY A 148 -2.84 -0.30 5.89
C GLY A 148 -2.55 1.16 5.61
N GLY A 149 -2.23 1.49 4.35
CA GLY A 149 -2.09 2.87 3.88
C GLY A 149 -3.31 3.73 4.21
N ILE A 150 -4.54 3.28 3.88
CA ILE A 150 -5.77 4.02 4.20
C ILE A 150 -5.86 4.30 5.71
N ALA A 151 -5.73 3.25 6.54
CA ALA A 151 -5.89 3.36 7.98
C ALA A 151 -4.84 4.29 8.62
N ALA A 152 -3.56 4.12 8.25
CA ALA A 152 -2.48 4.95 8.77
C ALA A 152 -2.65 6.42 8.37
N THR A 153 -2.93 6.69 7.10
CA THR A 153 -3.19 8.02 6.58
C THR A 153 -4.34 8.71 7.29
N SER A 154 -5.48 8.03 7.41
CA SER A 154 -6.65 8.57 8.12
C SER A 154 -6.32 8.84 9.59
N GLY A 155 -5.59 7.95 10.26
CA GLY A 155 -5.10 8.16 11.62
C GLY A 155 -4.23 9.42 11.76
N VAL A 156 -3.23 9.59 10.87
CA VAL A 156 -2.38 10.80 10.86
C VAL A 156 -3.22 12.05 10.62
N PHE A 157 -4.14 12.03 9.66
CA PHE A 157 -5.02 13.18 9.38
C PHE A 157 -5.85 13.56 10.60
N LEU A 158 -6.47 12.58 11.28
CA LEU A 158 -7.25 12.81 12.48
C LEU A 158 -6.39 13.44 13.59
N LEU A 159 -5.18 12.93 13.84
CA LEU A 159 -4.30 13.43 14.89
C LEU A 159 -3.68 14.80 14.58
N ARG A 160 -3.34 15.07 13.32
CA ARG A 160 -2.64 16.31 12.94
C ARG A 160 -3.59 17.45 12.63
N VAL A 161 -4.70 17.14 11.95
CA VAL A 161 -5.67 18.11 11.45
C VAL A 161 -6.99 17.97 12.19
N GLY A 162 -7.59 16.78 12.16
CA GLY A 162 -8.93 16.50 12.69
C GLY A 162 -9.13 16.93 14.15
N LYS A 163 -8.11 16.81 15.00
CA LYS A 163 -8.16 17.20 16.42
C LYS A 163 -8.53 18.67 16.66
N LYS A 164 -8.29 19.56 15.69
CA LYS A 164 -8.65 20.98 15.79
C LYS A 164 -10.11 21.26 15.43
N TYR A 165 -10.78 20.33 14.75
CA TYR A 165 -12.10 20.56 14.14
C TYR A 165 -13.18 19.56 14.62
N LEU A 166 -12.79 18.40 15.16
CA LEU A 166 -13.70 17.36 15.60
C LEU A 166 -13.89 17.40 17.12
N ALA A 167 -15.13 17.19 17.57
CA ALA A 167 -15.42 16.98 18.97
C ALA A 167 -14.67 15.75 19.51
N ARG A 168 -14.16 15.82 20.74
CA ARG A 168 -13.29 14.80 21.36
C ARG A 168 -13.84 13.36 21.22
N ARG A 169 -15.14 13.16 21.47
CA ARG A 169 -15.79 11.84 21.34
C ARG A 169 -15.76 11.30 19.90
N ARG A 170 -16.02 12.16 18.91
CA ARG A 170 -15.99 11.77 17.48
C ARG A 170 -14.55 11.52 17.03
N LEU A 171 -13.62 12.38 17.43
CA LEU A 171 -12.20 12.21 17.16
C LEU A 171 -11.69 10.86 17.69
N TYR A 172 -11.96 10.55 18.95
CA TYR A 172 -11.56 9.29 19.58
C TYR A 172 -12.19 8.09 18.87
N GLY A 173 -13.50 8.11 18.60
CA GLY A 173 -14.16 7.01 17.89
C GLY A 173 -13.58 6.75 16.50
N CYS A 174 -13.34 7.81 15.71
CA CYS A 174 -12.73 7.69 14.38
C CYS A 174 -11.28 7.23 14.46
N PHE A 175 -10.51 7.73 15.43
CA PHE A 175 -9.11 7.36 15.62
C PHE A 175 -8.97 5.89 16.06
N ALA A 176 -9.76 5.46 17.05
CA ALA A 176 -9.83 4.08 17.49
C ALA A 176 -10.20 3.13 16.35
N LEU A 177 -11.11 3.53 15.45
CA LEU A 177 -11.43 2.74 14.26
C LEU A 177 -10.23 2.62 13.30
N CYS A 178 -9.47 3.69 13.09
CA CYS A 178 -8.25 3.65 12.27
C CYS A 178 -7.20 2.73 12.88
N VAL A 179 -6.97 2.82 14.20
CA VAL A 179 -6.03 1.96 14.93
C VAL A 179 -6.48 0.50 14.90
N ALA A 180 -7.76 0.22 15.11
CA ALA A 180 -8.31 -1.13 15.03
C ALA A 180 -8.14 -1.72 13.61
N CYS A 181 -8.48 -0.96 12.57
CA CYS A 181 -8.29 -1.36 11.18
C CYS A 181 -6.81 -1.64 10.88
N LEU A 182 -5.92 -0.72 11.25
CA LEU A 182 -4.48 -0.89 11.06
C LEU A 182 -3.96 -2.11 11.83
N THR A 183 -4.42 -2.35 13.06
CA THR A 183 -4.05 -3.53 13.86
C THR A 183 -4.46 -4.82 13.15
N VAL A 184 -5.73 -4.91 12.73
CA VAL A 184 -6.25 -6.09 12.02
C VAL A 184 -5.48 -6.32 10.73
N THR A 185 -5.29 -5.28 9.92
CA THR A 185 -4.51 -5.37 8.67
C THR A 185 -3.07 -5.83 8.94
N THR A 186 -2.40 -5.27 9.95
CA THR A 186 -1.00 -5.62 10.27
C THR A 186 -0.89 -7.07 10.72
N VAL A 187 -1.76 -7.50 11.62
CA VAL A 187 -1.78 -8.89 12.13
C VAL A 187 -2.10 -9.86 11.00
N LEU A 188 -3.10 -9.56 10.17
CA LEU A 188 -3.44 -10.39 9.02
C LEU A 188 -2.29 -10.42 8.00
N SER A 189 -1.64 -9.29 7.69
CA SER A 189 -0.47 -9.28 6.79
C SER A 189 0.61 -10.21 7.32
N CYS A 190 0.95 -10.11 8.61
CA CYS A 190 1.99 -10.94 9.21
C CYS A 190 1.59 -12.43 9.16
N TYR A 191 0.38 -12.78 9.58
CA TYR A 191 -0.07 -14.17 9.64
C TYR A 191 -0.23 -14.78 8.25
N VAL A 192 -0.98 -14.13 7.37
CA VAL A 192 -1.29 -14.63 6.02
C VAL A 192 -0.01 -14.78 5.22
N ASN A 193 0.90 -13.80 5.24
CA ASN A 193 2.13 -13.90 4.47
C ASN A 193 3.12 -14.93 5.03
N VAL A 194 3.29 -15.00 6.35
CA VAL A 194 4.19 -16.00 6.96
C VAL A 194 3.66 -17.41 6.67
N LEU A 195 2.36 -17.65 6.87
CA LEU A 195 1.76 -18.95 6.56
C LEU A 195 1.85 -19.29 5.08
N TYR A 196 1.63 -18.30 4.20
CA TYR A 196 1.71 -18.48 2.77
C TYR A 196 3.14 -18.83 2.33
N PHE A 197 4.14 -18.14 2.86
CA PHE A 197 5.54 -18.43 2.57
C PHE A 197 5.97 -19.79 3.09
N LEU A 198 5.64 -20.13 4.34
CA LEU A 198 5.93 -21.46 4.88
C LEU A 198 5.28 -22.57 4.05
N HIS A 199 4.06 -22.34 3.56
CA HIS A 199 3.35 -23.28 2.69
C HIS A 199 4.01 -23.46 1.31
N THR A 200 4.74 -22.45 0.82
CA THR A 200 5.26 -22.39 -0.56
C THR A 200 6.79 -22.40 -0.62
N TRP A 201 7.45 -22.64 0.52
CA TRP A 201 8.89 -22.49 0.68
C TRP A 201 9.68 -23.42 -0.23
N ASP A 202 9.31 -24.70 -0.27
CA ASP A 202 10.05 -25.70 -1.04
C ASP A 202 9.96 -25.41 -2.54
N GLU A 203 8.78 -25.04 -3.05
CA GLU A 203 8.59 -24.66 -4.44
C GLU A 203 9.29 -23.34 -4.79
N ALA A 204 9.23 -22.35 -3.89
CA ALA A 204 9.89 -21.07 -4.08
C ALA A 204 11.42 -21.23 -4.06
N PHE A 205 11.97 -22.02 -3.16
CA PHE A 205 13.41 -22.29 -3.06
C PHE A 205 13.91 -23.12 -4.25
N ALA A 206 13.15 -24.12 -4.71
CA ALA A 206 13.51 -24.91 -5.88
C ALA A 206 13.67 -24.05 -7.15
N TYR A 207 12.89 -22.97 -7.28
CA TYR A 207 12.89 -22.10 -8.45
C TYR A 207 13.82 -20.88 -8.31
N PHE A 208 13.70 -20.13 -7.22
CA PHE A 208 14.48 -18.91 -7.00
C PHE A 208 15.83 -19.17 -6.29
N GLY A 209 16.07 -20.38 -5.80
CA GLY A 209 17.25 -20.72 -5.02
C GLY A 209 17.41 -19.80 -3.81
N TRP A 210 18.64 -19.30 -3.62
CA TRP A 210 18.97 -18.37 -2.54
C TRP A 210 18.32 -16.99 -2.65
N PHE A 211 17.62 -16.68 -3.76
CA PHE A 211 16.84 -15.45 -3.89
C PHE A 211 15.40 -15.60 -3.38
N ALA A 212 14.93 -16.81 -3.09
CA ALA A 212 13.59 -17.07 -2.53
C ALA A 212 13.25 -16.29 -1.24
N PRO A 213 14.21 -15.95 -0.36
CA PRO A 213 13.94 -15.10 0.81
C PRO A 213 13.66 -13.62 0.51
N LEU A 214 13.97 -13.11 -0.70
CA LEU A 214 13.83 -11.68 -1.00
C LEU A 214 12.38 -11.16 -0.85
N PRO A 215 11.34 -11.83 -1.39
CA PRO A 215 9.95 -11.46 -1.13
C PRO A 215 9.59 -11.42 0.37
N VAL A 216 10.18 -12.30 1.19
CA VAL A 216 9.93 -12.32 2.64
C VAL A 216 10.64 -11.20 3.35
N LEU A 217 11.87 -10.88 2.99
CA LEU A 217 12.57 -9.71 3.53
C LEU A 217 11.79 -8.43 3.25
N TRP A 218 11.22 -8.34 2.05
CA TRP A 218 10.41 -7.22 1.61
C TRP A 218 9.08 -7.12 2.36
N GLU A 219 8.37 -8.24 2.50
CA GLU A 219 7.13 -8.28 3.30
C GLU A 219 7.40 -8.03 4.78
N SER A 220 8.52 -8.52 5.31
CA SER A 220 8.94 -8.29 6.70
C SER A 220 9.26 -6.81 6.94
N PHE A 221 9.90 -6.14 5.98
CA PHE A 221 10.14 -4.70 6.02
C PHE A 221 8.82 -3.92 6.11
N GLU A 222 7.80 -4.37 5.40
CA GLU A 222 6.49 -3.72 5.37
C GLU A 222 5.67 -3.96 6.62
N CYS A 223 5.68 -5.20 7.11
CA CYS A 223 5.16 -5.52 8.42
C CYS A 223 5.85 -4.66 9.48
N TYR A 224 7.17 -4.48 9.41
CA TYR A 224 7.91 -3.58 10.30
C TYR A 224 7.42 -2.12 10.18
N LEU A 225 7.24 -1.59 8.98
CA LEU A 225 6.72 -0.23 8.79
C LEU A 225 5.29 -0.07 9.33
N GLN A 226 4.42 -1.05 9.12
CA GLN A 226 3.06 -1.07 9.66
C GLN A 226 3.07 -1.10 11.20
N TRP A 227 3.88 -1.98 11.80
CA TRP A 227 4.06 -2.04 13.25
C TRP A 227 4.62 -0.74 13.82
N ARG A 228 5.62 -0.14 13.16
CA ARG A 228 6.19 1.15 13.55
C ARG A 228 5.13 2.25 13.56
N TRP A 229 4.23 2.27 12.58
CA TRP A 229 3.11 3.22 12.57
C TRP A 229 2.09 2.94 13.66
N LEU A 230 1.73 1.67 13.85
CA LEU A 230 0.78 1.25 14.87
C LEU A 230 1.27 1.60 16.27
N LEU A 231 2.53 1.28 16.60
CA LEU A 231 3.14 1.61 17.89
C LEU A 231 3.20 3.12 18.11
N ARG A 232 3.54 3.90 17.09
CA ARG A 232 3.48 5.37 17.16
C ARG A 232 2.09 5.88 17.48
N PHE A 233 1.02 5.23 17.01
CA PHE A 233 -0.34 5.65 17.36
C PHE A 233 -0.69 5.32 18.81
N TYR A 234 -0.18 4.20 19.35
CA TYR A 234 -0.35 3.86 20.76
C TYR A 234 0.52 4.71 21.70
N GLU A 235 1.71 5.14 21.28
CA GLU A 235 2.57 6.06 22.05
C GLU A 235 2.01 7.50 22.13
N LEU A 236 1.05 7.84 21.27
CA LEU A 236 0.41 9.15 21.23
C LEU A 236 -0.86 9.24 22.08
N GLU A 237 -1.32 8.12 22.67
CA GLU A 237 -2.35 8.07 23.72
C GLU A 237 -1.77 8.38 25.11
#